data_AF-A0A378AW20-F1
#
_entry.id   AF-A0A378AW20-F1
#
_cell.length_a   1.000
_cell.length_b   1.000
_cell.length_c   1.000
_cell.angle_alpha   90.00
_cell.angle_beta   90.00
_cell.angle_gamma   90.00
#
_symmetry.space_group_name_H-M   'P 1'
#
loop_
_entity.id
_entity.type
_entity.pdbx_description
1 polymer ?
#
loop_
_entity_poly.entity_id
_entity_poly.type
_entity_poly.pdbx_seq_one_letter_code
_entity_poly.pdbx_strand_id
1 'polypeptide(L)'
;MNTFFKITALAGLLAIAGHAFAVDDITRADQIPVLKEEPQHATVSERVTSRFTRSHYRQFDLDNAFSAKIFDRYLNLLDYSHNVLLASDVAKFAAKKDQIGDELRSGKLDVFYDLYNLGQQRRFERYQYALKVLERPMDFTGNDNFNLDRSKAPWPKDEAELNKLWDA
;
A
#
# COMPACT_ATOMS: atom_id res chain seq x y z
N MET A 1 43.97 43.53 -2.37
CA MET A 1 42.77 42.88 -2.94
C MET A 1 41.53 43.61 -2.43
N ASN A 2 40.75 44.21 -3.32
CA ASN A 2 39.70 45.19 -3.01
C ASN A 2 38.56 44.56 -2.17
N THR A 3 38.16 45.22 -1.08
CA THR A 3 37.11 44.74 -0.16
C THR A 3 35.79 44.49 -0.88
N PHE A 4 35.50 45.28 -1.91
CA PHE A 4 34.32 45.13 -2.76
C PHE A 4 34.29 43.77 -3.49
N PHE A 5 35.45 43.31 -3.98
CA PHE A 5 35.57 42.02 -4.68
C PHE A 5 35.38 40.83 -3.74
N LYS A 6 35.83 40.96 -2.48
CA LYS A 6 35.63 39.92 -1.47
C LYS A 6 34.16 39.76 -1.09
N ILE A 7 33.43 40.87 -0.98
CA ILE A 7 31.99 40.86 -0.62
C ILE A 7 31.15 40.25 -1.75
N THR A 8 31.43 40.60 -3.00
CA THR A 8 30.72 40.01 -4.15
C THR A 8 31.07 38.53 -4.34
N ALA A 9 32.32 38.12 -4.11
CA ALA A 9 32.70 36.71 -4.13
C ALA A 9 31.98 35.90 -3.02
N LEU A 10 31.83 36.46 -1.81
CA LEU A 10 31.13 35.82 -0.70
C LEU A 10 29.63 35.69 -0.95
N ALA A 11 29.00 36.74 -1.51
CA ALA A 11 27.57 36.71 -1.86
C ALA A 11 27.27 35.72 -2.99
N GLY A 12 28.16 35.60 -3.98
CA GLY A 12 28.07 34.61 -5.05
C GLY A 12 28.16 33.17 -4.53
N LEU A 13 29.05 32.92 -3.56
CA LEU A 13 29.17 31.60 -2.91
C LEU A 13 27.91 31.22 -2.12
N LEU A 14 27.23 32.18 -1.48
CA LEU A 14 25.97 31.93 -0.77
C LEU A 14 24.80 31.63 -1.71
N ALA A 15 24.78 32.25 -2.90
CA ALA A 15 23.73 32.00 -3.90
C ALA A 15 23.87 30.64 -4.62
N ILE A 16 25.07 30.06 -4.62
CA ILE A 16 25.37 28.73 -5.20
C ILE A 16 25.20 27.61 -4.17
N ALA A 17 25.06 27.93 -2.88
CA ALA A 17 24.67 26.96 -1.88
C ALA A 17 23.24 26.46 -2.21
N GLY A 18 23.15 25.21 -2.69
CA GLY A 18 21.89 24.58 -3.02
C GLY A 18 20.92 24.69 -1.85
N HIS A 19 19.73 25.24 -2.11
CA HIS A 19 18.68 25.27 -1.10
C HIS A 19 18.22 23.83 -0.91
N ALA A 20 18.58 23.22 0.22
CA ALA A 20 17.99 21.98 0.66
C ALA A 20 16.57 22.30 1.13
N PHE A 21 15.58 22.15 0.25
CA PHE A 21 14.20 22.10 0.69
C PHE A 21 14.03 20.82 1.50
N ALA A 22 13.66 20.96 2.78
CA ALA A 22 13.15 19.84 3.53
C ALA A 22 11.93 19.31 2.77
N VAL A 23 11.89 18.00 2.54
CA VAL A 23 10.66 17.37 2.05
C VAL A 23 9.61 17.58 3.13
N ASP A 24 8.50 18.23 2.79
CA ASP A 24 7.40 18.41 3.74
C ASP A 24 6.93 17.05 4.27
N ASP A 25 6.72 16.96 5.58
CA ASP A 25 6.19 15.76 6.20
C ASP A 25 4.79 15.44 5.63
N ILE A 26 4.53 14.14 5.41
CA ILE A 26 3.21 13.67 4.94
C ILE A 26 2.23 13.75 6.11
N THR A 27 1.31 14.72 6.06
CA THR A 27 0.31 14.98 7.10
C THR A 27 -1.12 14.72 6.64
N ARG A 28 -1.33 14.53 5.33
CA ARG A 28 -2.63 14.27 4.73
C ARG A 28 -2.54 13.15 3.69
N ALA A 29 -3.65 12.45 3.49
CA ALA A 29 -3.72 11.32 2.56
C ALA A 29 -3.48 11.73 1.09
N ASP A 30 -3.86 12.94 0.69
CA ASP A 30 -3.67 13.47 -0.67
C ASP A 30 -2.20 13.77 -1.02
N GLN A 31 -1.32 13.80 -0.02
CA GLN A 31 0.13 13.95 -0.22
C GLN A 31 0.80 12.61 -0.54
N ILE A 32 0.10 11.48 -0.37
CA ILE A 32 0.63 10.16 -0.75
C ILE A 32 0.57 10.06 -2.28
N PRO A 33 1.71 9.83 -2.96
CA PRO A 33 1.72 9.75 -4.41
C PRO A 33 0.90 8.54 -4.87
N VAL A 34 0.02 8.77 -5.84
CA VAL A 34 -0.72 7.70 -6.51
C VAL A 34 0.26 6.91 -7.38
N LEU A 35 0.49 5.66 -7.01
CA LEU A 35 1.41 4.78 -7.72
C LEU A 35 0.80 4.37 -9.05
N LYS A 36 1.63 4.34 -10.09
CA LYS A 36 1.25 3.92 -11.44
C LYS A 36 2.19 2.84 -11.92
N GLU A 37 1.68 2.02 -12.81
CA GLU A 37 2.47 1.04 -13.53
C GLU A 37 3.55 1.72 -14.38
N GLU A 38 4.79 1.24 -14.28
CA GLU A 38 5.88 1.72 -15.13
C GLU A 38 5.82 1.07 -16.52
N PRO A 39 6.34 1.73 -17.58
CA PRO A 39 6.18 1.25 -18.96
C PRO A 39 6.65 -0.18 -19.21
N GLN A 40 7.68 -0.65 -18.49
CA GLN A 40 8.20 -2.00 -18.65
C GLN A 40 7.39 -3.08 -17.93
N HIS A 41 6.56 -2.73 -16.93
CA HIS A 41 5.87 -3.71 -16.09
C HIS A 41 4.89 -4.57 -16.88
N ALA A 42 4.20 -4.01 -17.88
CA ALA A 42 3.29 -4.78 -18.72
C ALA A 42 4.02 -5.93 -19.42
N THR A 43 5.17 -5.63 -20.05
CA THR A 43 6.02 -6.64 -20.71
C THR A 43 6.61 -7.64 -19.71
N VAL A 44 6.97 -7.19 -18.51
CA VAL A 44 7.48 -8.09 -17.45
C VAL A 44 6.38 -9.07 -17.02
N SER A 45 5.15 -8.59 -16.81
CA SER A 45 3.99 -9.40 -16.45
C SER A 45 3.73 -10.50 -17.49
N GLU A 46 3.68 -10.14 -18.77
CA GLU A 46 3.52 -11.11 -19.87
C GLU A 46 4.59 -12.20 -19.85
N ARG A 47 5.85 -11.82 -19.67
CA ARG A 47 7.00 -12.76 -19.64
C ARG A 47 6.94 -13.69 -18.44
N VAL A 48 6.62 -13.17 -17.26
CA VAL A 48 6.47 -13.95 -16.03
C VAL A 48 5.32 -14.94 -16.17
N THR A 49 4.15 -14.47 -16.62
CA THR A 49 2.96 -15.28 -16.85
C THR A 49 3.23 -16.39 -17.87
N SER A 50 3.92 -16.07 -18.97
CA SER A 50 4.31 -17.05 -20.00
C SER A 50 5.19 -18.17 -19.43
N ARG A 51 6.19 -17.83 -18.60
CA ARG A 51 7.06 -18.84 -17.98
C ARG A 51 6.33 -19.70 -16.95
N PHE A 52 5.52 -19.10 -16.08
CA PHE A 52 4.80 -19.88 -15.07
C PHE A 52 3.74 -20.81 -15.66
N THR A 53 3.01 -20.36 -16.69
CA THR A 53 1.94 -21.18 -17.29
C THR A 53 2.46 -22.27 -18.22
N ARG A 54 3.67 -22.13 -18.81
CA ARG A 54 4.18 -23.08 -19.82
C ARG A 54 5.37 -23.91 -19.37
N SER A 55 6.12 -23.47 -18.36
CA SER A 55 7.42 -24.07 -18.01
C SER A 55 7.54 -24.45 -16.54
N HIS A 56 6.51 -24.24 -15.73
CA HIS A 56 6.53 -24.62 -14.33
C HIS A 56 6.28 -26.13 -14.16
N TYR A 57 6.95 -26.77 -13.18
CA TYR A 57 6.79 -28.21 -12.91
C TYR A 57 5.35 -28.59 -12.59
N ARG A 58 4.69 -27.79 -11.73
CA ARG A 58 3.26 -27.93 -11.48
C ARG A 58 2.49 -27.49 -12.73
N GLN A 59 1.72 -28.42 -13.29
CA GLN A 59 0.73 -28.12 -14.32
C GLN A 59 -0.50 -27.49 -13.68
N PHE A 60 -0.85 -26.28 -14.11
CA PHE A 60 -2.05 -25.56 -13.68
C PHE A 60 -2.55 -24.69 -14.82
N ASP A 61 -3.86 -24.44 -14.82
CA ASP A 61 -4.46 -23.46 -15.71
C ASP A 61 -4.63 -22.14 -14.97
N LEU A 62 -4.24 -21.04 -15.63
CA LEU A 62 -4.52 -19.68 -15.14
C LEU A 62 -5.95 -19.29 -15.52
N ASP A 63 -6.92 -20.01 -14.94
CA ASP A 63 -8.36 -19.81 -15.13
C ASP A 63 -8.96 -18.88 -14.06
N ASN A 64 -10.28 -18.69 -14.06
CA ASN A 64 -10.97 -17.84 -13.08
C ASN A 64 -10.79 -18.36 -11.64
N ALA A 65 -10.77 -19.68 -11.45
CA ALA A 65 -10.61 -20.28 -10.12
C ALA A 65 -9.20 -20.06 -9.55
N PHE A 66 -8.16 -20.15 -10.39
CA PHE A 66 -6.80 -19.83 -10.01
C PHE A 66 -6.63 -18.32 -9.80
N SER A 67 -7.26 -17.50 -10.65
CA SER A 67 -7.29 -16.04 -10.54
C SER A 67 -7.87 -15.57 -9.20
N ALA A 68 -9.00 -16.14 -8.77
CA ALA A 68 -9.57 -15.86 -7.45
C ALA A 68 -8.61 -16.20 -6.29
N LYS A 69 -7.84 -17.29 -6.40
CA LYS A 69 -6.82 -17.64 -5.39
C LYS A 69 -5.65 -16.67 -5.37
N ILE A 70 -5.26 -16.11 -6.52
CA ILE A 70 -4.24 -15.05 -6.59
C ILE A 70 -4.78 -13.78 -5.92
N PHE A 71 -6.04 -13.41 -6.19
CA PHE A 71 -6.69 -12.26 -5.57
C PHE A 71 -6.71 -12.36 -4.03
N ASP A 72 -7.18 -13.49 -3.50
CA ASP A 72 -7.23 -13.72 -2.05
C ASP A 72 -5.83 -13.69 -1.43
N ARG A 73 -4.83 -14.28 -2.12
CA ARG A 73 -3.44 -14.21 -1.68
C ARG A 73 -2.91 -12.77 -1.68
N TYR A 74 -3.27 -11.97 -2.68
CA TYR A 74 -2.81 -10.60 -2.81
C TYR A 74 -3.38 -9.72 -1.71
N LEU A 75 -4.66 -9.88 -1.35
CA LEU A 75 -5.25 -9.22 -0.19
C LEU A 75 -4.47 -9.52 1.10
N ASN A 76 -4.10 -10.78 1.33
CA ASN A 76 -3.34 -11.17 2.52
C ASN A 76 -1.88 -10.66 2.49
N LEU A 77 -1.33 -10.32 1.32
CA LEU A 77 -0.04 -9.63 1.21
C LEU A 77 -0.18 -8.13 1.55
N LEU A 78 -1.29 -7.51 1.17
CA LEU A 78 -1.56 -6.10 1.45
C LEU A 78 -1.94 -5.86 2.91
N ASP A 79 -2.75 -6.74 3.49
CA ASP A 79 -3.30 -6.63 4.83
C ASP A 79 -3.38 -8.02 5.49
N TYR A 80 -2.24 -8.52 5.92
CA TYR A 80 -2.11 -9.83 6.58
C TYR A 80 -2.97 -9.97 7.84
N SER A 81 -3.13 -8.88 8.60
CA SER A 81 -3.85 -8.89 9.88
C SER A 81 -5.33 -8.55 9.75
N HIS A 82 -5.83 -8.34 8.52
CA HIS A 82 -7.21 -7.99 8.21
C HIS A 82 -7.69 -6.85 9.13
N ASN A 83 -6.89 -5.79 9.22
CA ASN A 83 -7.13 -4.65 10.11
C ASN A 83 -6.83 -3.30 9.43
N VAL A 84 -6.63 -3.24 8.13
CA VAL A 84 -6.42 -2.01 7.36
C VAL A 84 -7.60 -1.76 6.43
N LEU A 85 -8.01 -2.78 5.66
CA LEU A 85 -9.09 -2.66 4.68
C LEU A 85 -10.47 -2.94 5.31
N LEU A 86 -11.51 -2.29 4.78
CA LEU A 86 -12.90 -2.63 5.12
C LEU A 86 -13.41 -3.79 4.25
N ALA A 87 -14.42 -4.50 4.74
CA ALA A 87 -15.12 -5.51 3.96
C ALA A 87 -15.72 -4.94 2.66
N SER A 88 -16.17 -3.68 2.66
CA SER A 88 -16.67 -2.98 1.48
C SER A 88 -15.59 -2.69 0.44
N ASP A 89 -14.37 -2.35 0.90
CA ASP A 89 -13.21 -2.19 0.03
C ASP A 89 -12.90 -3.50 -0.69
N VAL A 90 -12.83 -4.61 0.06
CA VAL A 90 -12.59 -5.94 -0.49
C VAL A 90 -13.69 -6.36 -1.47
N ALA A 91 -14.97 -6.15 -1.12
CA ALA A 91 -16.10 -6.50 -1.96
C ALA A 91 -16.10 -5.76 -3.31
N LYS A 92 -15.69 -4.48 -3.32
CA LYS A 92 -15.55 -3.67 -4.54
C LYS A 92 -14.60 -4.31 -5.55
N PHE A 93 -13.46 -4.83 -5.10
CA PHE A 93 -12.47 -5.46 -5.97
C PHE A 93 -12.75 -6.95 -6.22
N ALA A 94 -13.43 -7.63 -5.30
CA ALA A 94 -13.79 -9.04 -5.46
C ALA A 94 -14.67 -9.28 -6.70
N ALA A 95 -15.44 -8.29 -7.16
CA ALA A 95 -16.19 -8.35 -8.41
C ALA A 95 -15.30 -8.51 -9.66
N LYS A 96 -14.02 -8.15 -9.57
CA LYS A 96 -13.02 -8.24 -10.66
C LYS A 96 -12.03 -9.39 -10.46
N LYS A 97 -12.17 -10.23 -9.42
CA LYS A 97 -11.18 -11.28 -9.11
C LYS A 97 -10.96 -12.30 -10.24
N ASP A 98 -11.96 -12.51 -11.08
CA ASP A 98 -11.90 -13.42 -12.22
C ASP A 98 -11.07 -12.83 -13.38
N GLN A 99 -10.82 -11.51 -13.38
CA GLN A 99 -10.04 -10.80 -14.40
C GLN A 99 -8.53 -10.88 -14.15
N ILE A 100 -8.09 -11.32 -12.97
CA ILE A 100 -6.68 -11.31 -12.56
C ILE A 100 -5.81 -12.11 -13.53
N GLY A 101 -6.26 -13.27 -14.01
CA GLY A 101 -5.51 -14.04 -15.00
C GLY A 101 -5.31 -13.29 -16.32
N ASP A 102 -6.30 -12.51 -16.75
CA ASP A 102 -6.23 -11.71 -17.98
C ASP A 102 -5.37 -10.45 -17.80
N GLU A 103 -5.42 -9.81 -16.63
CA GLU A 103 -4.50 -8.71 -16.27
C GLU A 103 -3.05 -9.19 -16.30
N LEU A 104 -2.77 -10.36 -15.72
CA LEU A 104 -1.42 -10.97 -15.74
C LEU A 104 -0.98 -11.38 -17.15
N ARG A 105 -1.91 -11.82 -18.01
CA ARG A 105 -1.61 -12.19 -19.41
C ARG A 105 -1.38 -10.98 -20.31
N SER A 106 -2.06 -9.88 -20.06
CA SER A 106 -2.01 -8.67 -20.91
C SER A 106 -1.09 -7.58 -20.36
N GLY A 107 -0.63 -7.73 -19.11
CA GLY A 107 0.16 -6.72 -18.42
C GLY A 107 -0.63 -5.47 -18.03
N LYS A 108 -1.97 -5.47 -18.06
CA LYS A 108 -2.79 -4.36 -17.58
C LYS A 108 -3.12 -4.59 -16.12
N LEU A 109 -2.27 -4.13 -15.20
CA LEU A 109 -2.30 -4.50 -13.79
C LEU A 109 -3.22 -3.60 -12.93
N ASP A 110 -4.33 -3.12 -13.50
CA ASP A 110 -5.18 -2.08 -12.91
C ASP A 110 -5.72 -2.49 -11.53
N VAL A 111 -6.23 -3.71 -11.36
CA VAL A 111 -6.75 -4.17 -10.06
C VAL A 111 -5.66 -4.18 -8.99
N PHE A 112 -4.44 -4.60 -9.34
CA PHE A 112 -3.33 -4.63 -8.40
C PHE A 112 -2.95 -3.21 -7.93
N TYR A 113 -2.78 -2.28 -8.87
CA TYR A 113 -2.39 -0.90 -8.54
C TYR A 113 -3.50 -0.13 -7.82
N ASP A 114 -4.76 -0.27 -8.25
CA ASP A 114 -5.89 0.40 -7.62
C ASP A 114 -6.08 -0.06 -6.17
N LEU A 115 -6.01 -1.38 -5.94
CA LEU A 115 -6.17 -1.96 -4.61
C LEU A 115 -4.97 -1.63 -3.72
N TYR A 116 -3.76 -1.60 -4.27
CA TYR A 116 -2.56 -1.16 -3.54
C TYR A 116 -2.69 0.31 -3.10
N ASN A 117 -3.05 1.21 -4.01
CA ASN A 117 -3.23 2.64 -3.70
C ASN A 117 -4.31 2.86 -2.64
N LEU A 118 -5.43 2.13 -2.72
CA LEU A 118 -6.44 2.15 -1.66
C LEU A 118 -5.88 1.65 -0.32
N GLY A 119 -5.11 0.56 -0.34
CA GLY A 119 -4.43 0.04 0.84
C GLY A 119 -3.47 1.05 1.48
N GLN A 120 -2.74 1.82 0.67
CA GLN A 120 -1.87 2.89 1.15
C GLN A 120 -2.66 4.00 1.85
N GLN A 121 -3.78 4.43 1.26
CA GLN A 121 -4.67 5.41 1.88
C GLN A 121 -5.23 4.90 3.21
N ARG A 122 -5.77 3.68 3.24
CA ARG A 122 -6.33 3.06 4.45
C ARG A 122 -5.27 2.92 5.54
N ARG A 123 -4.07 2.50 5.18
CA ARG A 123 -2.94 2.36 6.11
C ARG A 123 -2.55 3.70 6.74
N PHE A 124 -2.53 4.77 5.94
CA PHE A 124 -2.31 6.12 6.45
C PHE A 124 -3.41 6.53 7.44
N GLU A 125 -4.68 6.32 7.10
CA GLU A 125 -5.82 6.59 7.99
C GLU A 125 -5.67 5.83 9.33
N ARG A 126 -5.20 4.59 9.30
CA ARG A 126 -4.94 3.79 10.51
C ARG A 126 -3.81 4.35 11.37
N TYR A 127 -2.68 4.73 10.77
CA TYR A 127 -1.59 5.33 11.53
C TYR A 127 -1.96 6.70 12.12
N GLN A 128 -2.72 7.52 11.38
CA GLN A 128 -3.29 8.76 11.92
C GLN A 128 -4.23 8.50 13.10
N TYR A 129 -5.03 7.43 13.03
CA TYR A 129 -5.87 7.01 14.16
C TYR A 129 -5.02 6.58 15.36
N ALA A 130 -4.02 5.72 15.15
CA ALA A 130 -3.13 5.24 16.21
C ALA A 130 -2.43 6.38 16.97
N LEU A 131 -1.96 7.41 16.26
CA LEU A 131 -1.36 8.60 16.88
C LEU A 131 -2.34 9.32 17.83
N LYS A 132 -3.62 9.40 17.47
CA LYS A 132 -4.67 9.99 18.34
C LYS A 132 -4.99 9.10 19.53
N VAL A 133 -4.91 7.77 19.37
CA VAL A 133 -5.15 6.83 20.48
C VAL A 133 -4.05 6.94 21.53
N LEU A 134 -2.80 7.18 21.12
CA LEU A 134 -1.66 7.35 22.04
C LEU A 134 -1.81 8.52 23.03
N GLU A 135 -2.67 9.50 22.73
CA GLU A 135 -2.96 10.63 23.63
C GLU A 135 -3.89 10.22 24.80
N ARG A 136 -4.57 9.06 24.69
CA ARG A 136 -5.50 8.56 25.71
C ARG A 136 -4.73 7.85 26.84
N PRO A 137 -5.23 7.87 28.09
CA PRO A 137 -4.64 7.09 29.17
C PRO A 137 -4.75 5.59 28.87
N MET A 138 -3.65 4.88 29.06
CA MET A 138 -3.59 3.42 28.91
C MET A 138 -3.89 2.75 30.24
N ASP A 139 -4.80 1.77 30.23
CA ASP A 139 -5.11 0.90 31.38
C ASP A 139 -4.77 -0.54 31.03
N PHE A 140 -3.86 -1.13 31.81
CA PHE A 140 -3.38 -2.51 31.63
C PHE A 140 -3.87 -3.45 32.73
N THR A 141 -4.94 -3.08 33.46
CA THR A 141 -5.49 -3.88 34.56
C THR A 141 -6.59 -4.85 34.14
N GLY A 142 -6.99 -4.83 32.85
CA GLY A 142 -8.01 -5.71 32.28
C GLY A 142 -7.55 -7.16 32.05
N ASN A 143 -8.51 -7.99 31.60
CA ASN A 143 -8.29 -9.39 31.21
C ASN A 143 -8.41 -9.57 29.69
N ASP A 144 -8.10 -8.52 28.93
CA ASP A 144 -8.21 -8.50 27.48
C ASP A 144 -7.13 -9.38 26.83
N ASN A 145 -7.45 -9.95 25.67
CA ASN A 145 -6.54 -10.81 24.92
C ASN A 145 -6.34 -10.26 23.51
N PHE A 146 -5.11 -10.32 23.03
CA PHE A 146 -4.76 -9.93 21.67
C PHE A 146 -4.56 -11.17 20.80
N ASN A 147 -5.33 -11.29 19.71
CA ASN A 147 -5.13 -12.38 18.74
C ASN A 147 -4.04 -11.99 17.72
N LEU A 148 -2.90 -12.67 17.79
CA LEU A 148 -1.76 -12.45 16.90
C LEU A 148 -2.01 -12.96 15.47
N ASP A 149 -2.77 -14.05 15.30
CA ASP A 149 -3.06 -14.61 13.97
C ASP A 149 -4.48 -14.23 13.52
N ARG A 150 -4.53 -13.18 12.70
CA ARG A 150 -5.77 -12.69 12.07
C ARG A 150 -5.85 -13.01 10.58
N SER A 151 -4.98 -13.87 10.06
CA SER A 151 -4.90 -14.21 8.63
C SER A 151 -6.18 -14.84 8.06
N LYS A 152 -7.10 -15.28 8.92
CA LYS A 152 -8.42 -15.84 8.58
C LYS A 152 -9.58 -15.08 9.22
N ALA A 153 -9.32 -13.94 9.85
CA ALA A 153 -10.37 -13.13 10.45
C ALA A 153 -11.28 -12.54 9.36
N PRO A 154 -12.57 -12.31 9.63
CA PRO A 154 -13.39 -11.52 8.73
C PRO A 154 -12.82 -10.10 8.63
N TRP A 155 -12.90 -9.51 7.44
CA TRP A 155 -12.61 -8.10 7.24
C TRP A 155 -13.58 -7.24 8.06
N PRO A 156 -13.11 -6.17 8.73
CA PRO A 156 -13.97 -5.30 9.52
C PRO A 156 -15.04 -4.65 8.65
N LYS A 157 -16.29 -4.64 9.12
CA LYS A 157 -17.44 -4.21 8.31
C LYS A 157 -17.52 -2.69 8.14
N ASP A 158 -17.02 -1.96 9.14
CA ASP A 158 -17.12 -0.51 9.25
C ASP A 158 -15.92 0.06 10.03
N GLU A 159 -15.85 1.39 10.07
CA GLU A 159 -14.77 2.10 10.76
C GLU A 159 -14.77 1.86 12.27
N ALA A 160 -15.91 1.57 12.89
CA ALA A 160 -15.98 1.33 14.33
C ALA A 160 -15.32 -0.01 14.69
N GLU A 161 -15.56 -1.06 13.91
CA GLU A 161 -14.85 -2.34 14.06
C GLU A 161 -13.35 -2.19 13.77
N LEU A 162 -13.01 -1.41 12.73
CA LEU A 162 -11.62 -1.13 12.38
C LEU A 162 -10.90 -0.38 13.51
N ASN A 163 -11.54 0.63 14.11
CA ASN A 163 -10.99 1.37 15.25
C ASN A 163 -10.80 0.46 16.46
N LYS A 164 -11.77 -0.41 16.76
CA LYS A 164 -11.66 -1.38 17.85
C LYS A 164 -10.45 -2.32 17.69
N LEU A 165 -10.10 -2.70 16.46
CA LEU A 165 -8.90 -3.52 16.20
C LEU A 165 -7.58 -2.76 16.43
N TRP A 166 -7.60 -1.43 16.42
CA TRP A 166 -6.43 -0.58 16.62
C TRP A 166 -6.38 0.05 18.02
N ASP A 167 -7.48 0.00 18.78
CA ASP A 167 -7.51 0.32 20.21
C ASP A 167 -6.96 -0.84 21.06
N ALA A 168 -7.00 -2.07 20.54
CA ALA A 168 -6.65 -3.32 21.22
C ALA A 168 -5.15 -3.64 21.22
#